data_AF-A0A966UEB2-F1
#
_entry.id   AF-A0A966UEB2-F1
#
_cell.length_a   1.000
_cell.length_b   1.000
_cell.length_c   1.000
_cell.angle_alpha   90.00
_cell.angle_beta   90.00
_cell.angle_gamma   90.00
#
_symmetry.space_group_name_H-M   'P 1'
#
loop_
_entity.id
_entity.type
_entity.pdbx_description
1 polymer ?
#
loop_
_entity_poly.entity_id
_entity_poly.type
_entity_poly.pdbx_seq_one_letter_code
_entity_poly.pdbx_strand_id
1 'polypeptide(L)'
;MKVVQDGTSTRVYVRQSWLNDALMCPERARLSELHPEMRRENDSALMGTAVHSAIEKVINNQLDVRDIGASAVASFDQLVVDLELQGKEVNVTNTDPSKWATHISSMAQAWGRDIYPYVPQGGQTEHKFEAFITRVANARFEYELWFEGTMDYIHPDGIWDWKTAARKYSEVEKLMALQGLPQERWIMNDQHHLCSERWCPVWSKCKGYYVGSQQLHAEEA
;
A
#
# COMPACT_ATOMS: atom_id res chain seq x y z
N MET A 1 -1.64 -7.24 -6.46
CA MET A 1 -1.26 -8.54 -7.06
C MET A 1 -1.17 -8.34 -8.56
N LYS A 2 -0.19 -8.94 -9.22
CA LYS A 2 -0.01 -8.85 -10.67
C LYS A 2 0.15 -10.26 -11.24
N VAL A 3 -0.69 -10.62 -12.20
CA VAL A 3 -0.61 -11.93 -12.89
C VAL A 3 0.02 -11.70 -14.25
N VAL A 4 1.10 -12.42 -14.54
CA VAL A 4 1.83 -12.35 -15.81
C VAL A 4 1.82 -13.74 -16.43
N GLN A 5 1.31 -13.85 -17.66
CA GLN A 5 1.40 -15.07 -18.45
C GLN A 5 2.59 -14.94 -19.41
N ASP A 6 3.55 -15.85 -19.30
CA ASP A 6 4.72 -15.94 -20.18
C ASP A 6 4.74 -17.31 -20.85
N GLY A 7 4.18 -17.37 -22.07
CA GLY A 7 3.97 -18.62 -22.80
C GLY A 7 3.13 -19.62 -22.01
N THR A 8 3.74 -20.70 -21.53
CA THR A 8 3.09 -21.76 -20.74
C THR A 8 3.22 -21.57 -19.23
N SER A 9 3.97 -20.58 -18.75
CA SER A 9 4.16 -20.32 -17.31
C SER A 9 3.31 -19.15 -16.85
N THR A 10 2.59 -19.33 -15.74
CA THR A 10 1.88 -18.23 -15.05
C THR A 10 2.72 -17.78 -13.87
N ARG A 11 3.07 -16.50 -13.81
CA ARG A 11 3.71 -15.88 -12.64
C ARG A 11 2.70 -14.99 -11.92
N VAL A 12 2.61 -15.17 -10.61
CA VAL A 12 1.76 -14.36 -9.73
C VAL A 12 2.66 -13.58 -8.78
N TYR A 13 2.68 -12.26 -8.92
CA TYR A 13 3.40 -11.35 -8.05
C TYR A 13 2.46 -10.79 -6.99
N VAL A 14 2.88 -10.89 -5.73
CA VAL A 14 2.13 -10.41 -4.56
C VAL A 14 2.91 -9.29 -3.89
N ARG A 15 2.22 -8.16 -3.65
CA ARG A 15 2.74 -7.01 -2.88
C ARG A 15 2.28 -7.10 -1.43
N GLN A 16 3.07 -6.56 -0.51
CA GLN A 16 2.68 -6.47 0.91
C GLN A 16 1.35 -5.73 1.10
N SER A 17 1.13 -4.60 0.42
CA SER A 17 -0.12 -3.84 0.54
C SER A 17 -1.34 -4.66 0.11
N TRP A 18 -1.22 -5.39 -1.01
CA TRP A 18 -2.27 -6.29 -1.47
C TRP A 18 -2.52 -7.44 -0.49
N LEU A 19 -1.45 -8.01 0.08
CA LEU A 19 -1.58 -9.08 1.07
C LEU A 19 -2.32 -8.58 2.31
N ASN A 20 -1.98 -7.39 2.82
CA ASN A 20 -2.71 -6.76 3.92
C ASN A 20 -4.20 -6.60 3.60
N ASP A 21 -4.53 -6.15 2.39
CA ASP A 21 -5.92 -6.06 1.94
C ASP A 21 -6.61 -7.41 1.86
N ALA A 22 -5.92 -8.43 1.34
CA ALA A 22 -6.48 -9.77 1.19
C ALA A 22 -6.72 -10.44 2.54
N LEU A 23 -5.83 -10.21 3.51
CA LEU A 23 -5.98 -10.68 4.89
C LEU A 23 -7.14 -9.97 5.61
N MET A 24 -7.42 -8.70 5.27
CA MET A 24 -8.55 -7.95 5.84
C MET A 24 -9.91 -8.26 5.19
N CYS A 25 -10.02 -8.17 3.86
CA CYS A 25 -11.15 -8.73 3.09
C CYS A 25 -10.65 -9.19 1.71
N PRO A 26 -10.68 -10.51 1.41
CA PRO A 26 -10.28 -11.05 0.11
C PRO A 26 -11.04 -10.43 -1.07
N GLU A 27 -12.34 -10.13 -0.89
CA GLU A 27 -13.15 -9.50 -1.92
C GLU A 27 -12.74 -8.04 -2.17
N ARG A 28 -12.31 -7.31 -1.14
CA ARG A 28 -11.74 -5.96 -1.31
C ARG A 28 -10.44 -6.02 -2.12
N ALA A 29 -9.56 -6.98 -1.81
CA ALA A 29 -8.32 -7.18 -2.56
C ALA A 29 -8.56 -7.60 -4.02
N ARG A 30 -9.57 -8.45 -4.27
CA ARG A 30 -10.00 -8.85 -5.62
C ARG A 30 -10.54 -7.67 -6.41
N LEU A 31 -11.49 -6.93 -5.84
CA LEU A 31 -12.10 -5.78 -6.51
C LEU A 31 -11.10 -4.65 -6.74
N SER A 32 -10.14 -4.45 -5.84
CA SER A 32 -9.09 -3.43 -6.03
C SER A 32 -8.19 -3.73 -7.22
N GLU A 33 -8.08 -4.99 -7.66
CA GLU A 33 -7.35 -5.38 -8.88
C GLU A 33 -8.22 -5.34 -10.14
N LEU A 34 -9.49 -5.74 -10.03
CA LEU A 34 -10.42 -5.76 -11.18
C LEU A 34 -10.97 -4.38 -11.54
N HIS A 35 -11.06 -3.50 -10.55
CA HIS A 35 -11.69 -2.19 -10.63
C HIS A 35 -10.78 -1.13 -10.00
N PRO A 36 -9.57 -0.90 -10.56
CA PRO A 36 -8.62 0.08 -10.04
C PRO A 36 -9.19 1.51 -10.02
N GLU A 37 -10.18 1.82 -10.85
CA GLU A 37 -10.91 3.08 -10.87
C GLU A 37 -11.67 3.39 -9.57
N MET A 38 -11.98 2.36 -8.77
CA MET A 38 -12.63 2.55 -7.47
C MET A 38 -11.64 2.96 -6.36
N ARG A 39 -10.32 2.92 -6.62
CA ARG A 39 -9.33 3.38 -5.66
C ARG A 39 -9.43 4.89 -5.51
N ARG A 40 -9.59 5.35 -4.27
CA ARG A 40 -9.60 6.76 -3.92
C ARG A 40 -8.28 7.12 -3.27
N GLU A 41 -7.59 8.09 -3.84
CA GLU A 41 -6.42 8.68 -3.22
C GLU A 41 -6.88 9.51 -2.02
N ASN A 42 -6.53 9.06 -0.83
CA ASN A 42 -6.84 9.79 0.39
C ASN A 42 -5.73 10.80 0.71
N ASP A 43 -6.15 11.88 1.36
CA ASP A 43 -5.27 12.95 1.86
C ASP A 43 -4.02 12.42 2.59
N SER A 44 -4.18 11.46 3.49
CA SER A 44 -3.09 10.91 4.31
C SER A 44 -2.04 10.18 3.47
N ALA A 45 -2.46 9.43 2.45
CA ALA A 45 -1.58 8.73 1.52
C ALA A 45 -0.82 9.72 0.62
N LEU A 46 -1.49 10.77 0.14
CA LEU A 46 -0.86 11.84 -0.64
C LEU A 46 0.17 12.62 0.19
N MET A 47 -0.17 12.97 1.43
CA MET A 47 0.76 13.61 2.37
C MET A 47 2.00 12.73 2.63
N GLY A 48 1.80 11.42 2.83
CA GLY A 48 2.91 10.46 2.98
C GLY A 48 3.80 10.41 1.75
N THR A 49 3.20 10.30 0.56
CA THR A 49 3.90 10.28 -0.73
C THR A 49 4.74 11.54 -0.93
N ALA A 50 4.19 12.70 -0.58
CA ALA A 50 4.90 13.97 -0.70
C ALA A 50 6.12 14.06 0.23
N VAL A 51 6.01 13.52 1.46
CA VAL A 51 7.14 13.42 2.40
C VAL A 51 8.21 12.45 1.88
N HIS A 52 7.83 11.28 1.36
CA HIS A 52 8.78 10.32 0.76
C HIS A 52 9.56 10.96 -0.39
N SER A 53 8.86 11.63 -1.31
CA SER A 53 9.48 12.35 -2.42
C SER A 53 10.53 13.37 -1.95
N ALA A 54 10.28 14.10 -0.86
CA ALA A 54 11.24 15.05 -0.31
C ALA A 54 12.44 14.35 0.35
N ILE A 55 12.20 13.25 1.08
CA ILE A 55 13.25 12.40 1.66
C ILE A 55 14.17 11.86 0.57
N GLU A 56 13.61 11.33 -0.51
CA GLU A 56 14.36 10.81 -1.65
C GLU A 56 15.27 11.88 -2.26
N LYS A 57 14.76 13.10 -2.46
CA LYS A 57 15.57 14.22 -2.96
C LYS A 57 16.73 14.55 -2.03
N VAL A 58 16.53 14.51 -0.71
CA VAL A 58 17.60 14.75 0.27
C VAL A 58 18.66 13.64 0.19
N ILE A 59 18.25 12.37 0.22
CA ILE A 59 19.18 11.23 0.17
C ILE A 59 19.98 11.22 -1.14
N ASN A 60 19.34 11.59 -2.26
CA ASN A 60 19.98 11.66 -3.57
C ASN A 60 20.79 12.96 -3.79
N ASN A 61 21.01 13.77 -2.76
CA ASN A 61 21.75 15.05 -2.81
C ASN A 61 21.16 16.06 -3.82
N GLN A 62 19.86 16.00 -4.06
CA GLN A 62 19.11 16.93 -4.92
C GLN A 62 18.46 18.07 -4.14
N LEU A 63 18.40 17.94 -2.80
CA LEU A 63 17.78 18.90 -1.90
C LEU A 63 18.58 19.00 -0.60
N ASP A 64 18.79 20.22 -0.10
CA ASP A 64 19.33 20.42 1.25
C ASP A 64 18.27 20.03 2.29
N VAL A 65 18.66 19.27 3.31
CA VAL A 65 17.75 18.82 4.38
C VAL A 65 17.01 19.96 5.07
N ARG A 66 17.58 21.18 5.09
CA ARG A 66 16.93 22.38 5.65
C ARG A 66 15.66 22.79 4.91
N ASP A 67 15.59 22.46 3.62
CA ASP A 67 14.48 22.84 2.74
C ASP A 67 13.45 21.70 2.56
N ILE A 68 13.62 20.58 3.28
CA ILE A 68 12.78 19.38 3.13
C ILE A 68 11.29 19.66 3.35
N GLY A 69 10.94 20.51 4.32
CA GLY A 69 9.55 20.86 4.61
C GLY A 69 8.88 21.59 3.44
N ALA A 70 9.58 22.56 2.85
CA ALA A 70 9.07 23.32 1.70
C ALA A 70 8.97 22.43 0.45
N SER A 71 9.97 21.57 0.20
CA SER A 71 9.90 20.63 -0.93
C SER A 71 8.79 19.61 -0.78
N ALA A 72 8.51 19.13 0.44
CA ALA A 72 7.43 18.18 0.67
C ALA A 72 6.05 18.82 0.39
N VAL A 73 5.84 20.06 0.84
CA VAL A 73 4.59 20.79 0.53
C VAL A 73 4.46 21.03 -0.98
N ALA A 74 5.53 21.45 -1.65
CA ALA A 74 5.50 21.64 -3.10
C ALA A 74 5.22 20.33 -3.87
N SER A 75 5.78 19.19 -3.43
CA SER A 75 5.46 17.88 -4.00
C SER A 75 3.97 17.52 -3.80
N PHE A 76 3.39 17.86 -2.65
CA PHE A 76 1.96 17.64 -2.39
C PHE A 76 1.09 18.51 -3.30
N ASP A 77 1.39 19.80 -3.43
CA ASP A 77 0.64 20.70 -4.31
C ASP A 77 0.65 20.20 -5.76
N GLN A 78 1.79 19.69 -6.23
CA GLN A 78 1.88 19.08 -7.57
C GLN A 78 1.00 17.83 -7.69
N LEU A 79 0.97 16.96 -6.69
CA LEU A 79 0.11 15.77 -6.69
C LEU A 79 -1.39 16.14 -6.74
N VAL A 80 -1.79 17.21 -6.05
CA VAL A 80 -3.17 17.72 -6.11
C VAL A 80 -3.51 18.21 -7.52
N VAL A 81 -2.64 19.02 -8.13
CA VAL A 81 -2.81 19.48 -9.52
C VAL A 81 -2.90 18.30 -10.49
N ASP A 82 -2.04 17.30 -10.33
CA ASP A 82 -2.04 16.11 -11.20
C ASP A 82 -3.33 15.29 -11.08
N LEU A 83 -3.93 15.24 -9.89
CA LEU A 83 -5.24 14.60 -9.67
C LEU A 83 -6.38 15.40 -10.31
N GLU A 84 -6.37 16.73 -10.17
CA GLU A 84 -7.37 17.61 -10.79
C GLU A 84 -7.33 17.51 -12.32
N LEU A 85 -6.14 17.43 -12.92
CA LEU A 85 -5.96 17.20 -14.36
C LEU A 85 -6.52 15.86 -14.83
N GLN A 86 -6.60 14.86 -13.95
CA GLN A 86 -7.24 13.58 -14.21
C GLN A 86 -8.76 13.58 -13.95
N GLY A 87 -9.34 14.73 -13.58
CA GLY A 87 -10.74 14.85 -13.19
C GLY A 87 -11.06 14.16 -11.87
N LYS A 88 -10.07 14.00 -10.99
CA LYS A 88 -10.20 13.40 -9.66
C LYS A 88 -10.01 14.44 -8.58
N GLU A 89 -10.62 14.20 -7.44
CA GLU A 89 -10.46 15.03 -6.24
C GLU A 89 -9.78 14.24 -5.13
N VAL A 90 -9.08 14.96 -4.24
CA VAL A 90 -8.52 14.38 -3.03
C VAL A 90 -9.66 13.93 -2.12
N ASN A 91 -9.68 12.65 -1.77
CA ASN A 91 -10.64 12.14 -0.80
C ASN A 91 -10.20 12.55 0.61
N VAL A 92 -10.76 13.66 1.10
CA VAL A 92 -10.53 14.17 2.46
C VAL A 92 -11.09 13.18 3.47
N THR A 93 -10.25 12.74 4.41
CA THR A 93 -10.64 11.83 5.47
C THR A 93 -10.71 12.58 6.81
N ASN A 94 -10.20 12.01 7.89
CA ASN A 94 -10.24 12.62 9.24
C ASN A 94 -9.18 13.72 9.42
N THR A 95 -8.88 14.49 8.38
CA THR A 95 -7.89 15.57 8.42
C THR A 95 -8.51 16.91 8.01
N ASP A 96 -7.88 18.00 8.45
CA ASP A 96 -8.29 19.37 8.15
C ASP A 96 -7.44 19.90 6.98
N PRO A 97 -8.04 20.17 5.80
CA PRO A 97 -7.30 20.64 4.63
C PRO A 97 -6.47 21.90 4.87
N SER A 98 -6.93 22.79 5.74
CA SER A 98 -6.19 24.02 6.10
C SER A 98 -4.86 23.74 6.81
N LYS A 99 -4.68 22.52 7.33
CA LYS A 99 -3.50 22.09 8.09
C LYS A 99 -2.59 21.14 7.31
N TRP A 100 -2.96 20.71 6.11
CA TRP A 100 -2.16 19.77 5.31
C TRP A 100 -0.72 20.23 5.15
N ALA A 101 -0.49 21.45 4.66
CA ALA A 101 0.85 22.00 4.47
C ALA A 101 1.66 22.02 5.78
N THR A 102 1.02 22.38 6.89
CA THR A 102 1.66 22.41 8.21
C THR A 102 2.06 21.01 8.67
N HIS A 103 1.17 20.03 8.51
CA HIS A 103 1.44 18.64 8.86
C HIS A 103 2.53 18.02 8.00
N ILE A 104 2.47 18.20 6.67
CA ILE A 104 3.49 17.71 5.73
C ILE A 104 4.86 18.28 6.07
N SER A 105 4.94 19.61 6.20
CA SER A 105 6.19 20.30 6.53
C SER A 105 6.74 19.82 7.88
N SER A 106 5.89 19.72 8.90
CA SER A 106 6.29 19.23 10.23
C SER A 106 6.80 17.80 10.19
N MET A 107 6.18 16.89 9.44
CA MET A 107 6.63 15.49 9.31
C MET A 107 7.98 15.41 8.60
N ALA A 108 8.15 16.15 7.51
CA ALA A 108 9.41 16.14 6.76
C ALA A 108 10.55 16.76 7.59
N GLN A 109 10.30 17.86 8.29
CA GLN A 109 11.26 18.49 9.19
C GLN A 109 11.62 17.58 10.38
N ALA A 110 10.66 16.84 10.93
CA ALA A 110 10.93 15.86 11.97
C ALA A 110 11.86 14.75 11.48
N TRP A 111 11.63 14.23 10.27
CA TRP A 111 12.56 13.28 9.65
C TRP A 111 13.96 13.88 9.50
N GLY A 112 14.08 15.11 8.96
CA GLY A 112 15.35 15.78 8.75
C GLY A 112 16.14 16.06 10.04
N ARG A 113 15.44 16.33 11.14
CA ARG A 113 16.05 16.59 12.46
C ARG A 113 16.38 15.32 13.23
N ASP A 114 15.45 14.36 13.26
CA ASP A 114 15.47 13.26 14.23
C ASP A 114 15.91 11.92 13.60
N ILE A 115 15.80 11.76 12.28
CA ILE A 115 16.08 10.51 11.58
C ILE A 115 17.30 10.65 10.66
N TYR A 116 17.33 11.68 9.81
CA TYR A 116 18.39 11.89 8.81
C TYR A 116 19.83 11.78 9.34
N PRO A 117 20.18 12.31 10.54
CA PRO A 117 21.53 12.16 11.09
C PRO A 117 21.99 10.72 11.31
N TYR A 118 21.05 9.78 11.40
CA TYR A 118 21.31 8.35 11.62
C TYR A 118 21.19 7.51 10.34
N VAL A 119 20.77 8.11 9.22
CA VAL A 119 20.63 7.40 7.95
C VAL A 119 22.03 7.21 7.34
N PRO A 120 22.49 5.96 7.17
CA PRO A 120 23.81 5.68 6.60
C PRO A 120 23.83 6.16 5.14
N GLN A 121 24.94 6.73 4.69
CA GLN A 121 25.07 7.27 3.33
C GLN A 121 25.49 6.20 2.31
N GLY A 122 25.15 6.40 1.04
CA GLY A 122 25.58 5.52 -0.05
C GLY A 122 24.66 4.32 -0.33
N GLY A 123 23.44 4.35 0.21
CA GLY A 123 22.38 3.40 -0.15
C GLY A 123 21.58 3.84 -1.39
N GLN A 124 20.51 3.12 -1.67
CA GLN A 124 19.63 3.36 -2.82
C GLN A 124 18.21 3.64 -2.33
N THR A 125 17.59 4.71 -2.84
CA THR A 125 16.18 5.01 -2.61
C THR A 125 15.29 4.28 -3.60
N GLU A 126 14.02 4.02 -3.25
CA GLU A 126 13.01 3.45 -4.15
C GLU A 126 13.47 2.15 -4.85
N HIS A 127 14.17 1.28 -4.12
CA HIS A 127 14.73 0.05 -4.67
C HIS A 127 13.63 -0.99 -4.89
N LYS A 128 13.34 -1.29 -6.16
CA LYS A 128 12.38 -2.31 -6.56
C LYS A 128 13.00 -3.70 -6.41
N PHE A 129 12.24 -4.64 -5.84
CA PHE A 129 12.67 -6.03 -5.72
C PHE A 129 11.60 -6.99 -6.22
N GLU A 130 12.06 -8.16 -6.64
CA GLU A 130 11.24 -9.33 -6.93
C GLU A 130 11.92 -10.55 -6.30
N ALA A 131 11.16 -11.38 -5.58
CA ALA A 131 11.67 -12.54 -4.88
C ALA A 131 10.81 -13.77 -5.19
N PHE A 132 11.41 -14.79 -5.78
CA PHE A 132 10.75 -16.07 -6.00
C PHE A 132 10.48 -16.77 -4.66
N ILE A 133 9.26 -17.26 -4.46
CA ILE A 133 8.85 -17.95 -3.24
C ILE A 133 8.75 -19.45 -3.48
N THR A 134 7.87 -19.86 -4.39
CA THR A 134 7.66 -21.27 -4.71
C THR A 134 6.91 -21.43 -6.01
N ARG A 135 6.96 -22.63 -6.58
CA ARG A 135 5.99 -23.07 -7.59
C ARG A 135 4.79 -23.69 -6.87
N VAL A 136 3.59 -23.31 -7.28
CA VAL A 136 2.32 -23.87 -6.81
C VAL A 136 1.71 -24.65 -7.97
N ALA A 137 1.52 -25.95 -7.77
CA ALA A 137 0.86 -26.82 -8.74
C ALA A 137 -0.24 -27.61 -8.04
N ASN A 138 -1.47 -27.50 -8.52
CA ASN A 138 -2.61 -28.31 -8.09
C ASN A 138 -3.49 -28.69 -9.28
N ALA A 139 -4.52 -29.51 -9.06
CA ALA A 139 -5.40 -30.00 -10.12
C ALA A 139 -6.13 -28.91 -10.93
N ARG A 140 -6.15 -27.65 -10.45
CA ARG A 140 -6.82 -26.52 -11.10
C ARG A 140 -5.86 -25.52 -11.73
N PHE A 141 -4.68 -25.30 -11.12
CA PHE A 141 -3.75 -24.24 -11.54
C PHE A 141 -2.29 -24.62 -11.29
N GLU A 142 -1.43 -24.17 -12.20
CA GLU A 142 0.03 -24.20 -12.04
C GLU A 142 0.58 -22.78 -12.23
N TYR A 143 1.31 -22.27 -11.23
CA TYR A 143 1.92 -20.94 -11.28
C TYR A 143 3.15 -20.82 -10.40
N GLU A 144 4.00 -19.84 -10.68
CA GLU A 144 5.10 -19.39 -9.83
C GLU A 144 4.62 -18.23 -8.95
N LEU A 145 4.86 -18.32 -7.64
CA LEU A 145 4.57 -17.27 -6.68
C LEU A 145 5.83 -16.42 -6.45
N TRP A 146 5.69 -15.12 -6.63
CA TRP A 146 6.72 -14.12 -6.43
C TRP A 146 6.24 -13.04 -5.46
N PHE A 147 7.12 -12.53 -4.62
CA PHE A 147 6.90 -11.27 -3.91
C PHE A 147 7.54 -10.12 -4.67
N GLU A 148 6.85 -8.99 -4.72
CA GLU A 148 7.39 -7.76 -5.29
C GLU A 148 7.08 -6.58 -4.37
N GLY A 149 7.91 -5.54 -4.48
CA GLY A 149 7.69 -4.30 -3.75
C GLY A 149 8.75 -3.26 -4.07
N THR A 150 8.64 -2.14 -3.38
CA THR A 150 9.63 -1.08 -3.40
C THR A 150 10.05 -0.84 -1.96
N MET A 151 11.35 -0.85 -1.70
CA MET A 151 11.93 -0.46 -0.42
C MET A 151 12.28 1.03 -0.49
N ASP A 152 11.84 1.81 0.50
CA ASP A 152 12.08 3.26 0.47
C ASP A 152 13.58 3.59 0.49
N TYR A 153 14.37 2.84 1.28
CA TYR A 153 15.83 2.95 1.28
C TYR A 153 16.54 1.65 1.66
N ILE A 154 17.54 1.25 0.87
CA ILE A 154 18.38 0.07 1.12
C ILE A 154 19.85 0.48 1.23
N HIS A 155 20.50 0.03 2.31
CA HIS A 155 21.94 0.18 2.56
C HIS A 155 22.52 -1.20 2.90
N PRO A 156 23.82 -1.47 2.67
CA PRO A 156 24.45 -2.72 3.11
C PRO A 156 24.21 -3.08 4.59
N ASP A 157 24.07 -2.08 5.45
CA ASP A 157 23.84 -2.26 6.89
C ASP A 157 22.37 -2.46 7.29
N GLY A 158 21.42 -2.26 6.36
CA GLY A 158 20.00 -2.43 6.67
C GLY A 158 19.03 -1.81 5.67
N ILE A 159 17.76 -2.14 5.86
CA ILE A 159 16.63 -1.66 5.06
C ILE A 159 15.80 -0.70 5.90
N TRP A 160 15.38 0.41 5.30
CA TRP A 160 14.56 1.43 5.91
C TRP A 160 13.26 1.59 5.14
N ASP A 161 12.17 1.75 5.89
CA ASP A 161 10.81 1.90 5.41
C ASP A 161 10.22 3.09 6.19
N TRP A 162 10.09 4.23 5.51
CA TRP A 162 9.61 5.47 6.08
C TRP A 162 8.11 5.39 6.31
N LYS A 163 7.65 5.98 7.42
CA LYS A 163 6.23 5.97 7.80
C LYS A 163 5.85 7.30 8.43
N THR A 164 4.73 7.85 7.96
CA THR A 164 4.16 9.14 8.39
C THR A 164 2.88 8.96 9.23
N ALA A 165 2.71 7.80 9.87
CA ALA A 165 1.49 7.47 10.59
C ALA A 165 1.31 8.26 11.89
N ALA A 166 0.07 8.66 12.18
CA ALA A 166 -0.29 9.36 13.42
C ALA A 166 -0.21 8.47 14.69
N ARG A 167 -0.18 7.14 14.53
CA ARG A 167 -0.07 6.20 15.64
C ARG A 167 1.36 5.70 15.78
N LYS A 168 1.80 5.53 17.03
CA LYS A 168 3.08 4.90 17.34
C LYS A 168 3.09 3.48 16.79
N TYR A 169 4.14 3.17 16.04
CA TYR A 169 4.41 1.88 15.42
C TYR A 169 4.37 0.76 16.49
N SER A 170 3.53 -0.27 16.31
CA SER A 170 3.49 -1.41 17.24
C SER A 170 4.30 -2.58 16.68
N GLU A 171 5.25 -3.10 17.46
CA GLU A 171 6.06 -4.26 17.05
C GLU A 171 5.22 -5.55 16.97
N VAL A 172 4.11 -5.61 17.71
CA VAL A 172 3.19 -6.75 17.77
C VAL A 172 2.47 -6.98 16.43
N GLU A 173 2.08 -5.90 15.74
CA GLU A 173 1.45 -6.00 14.41
C GLU A 173 2.40 -6.61 13.36
N LYS A 174 3.72 -6.43 13.51
CA LYS A 174 4.74 -7.01 12.62
C LYS A 174 4.99 -8.49 12.90
N LEU A 175 5.01 -8.90 14.17
CA LEU A 175 5.24 -10.30 14.57
C LEU A 175 4.13 -11.23 14.04
N MET A 176 2.89 -10.75 13.97
CA MET A 176 1.78 -11.52 13.39
C MET A 176 1.93 -11.76 11.88
N ALA A 177 2.63 -10.90 11.14
CA ALA A 177 2.88 -11.07 9.71
C ALA A 177 4.09 -11.97 9.40
N LEU A 178 5.03 -12.11 10.34
CA LEU A 178 6.30 -12.83 10.14
C LEU A 178 6.41 -14.16 10.91
N GLN A 179 5.52 -14.45 11.87
CA GLN A 179 5.47 -15.73 12.57
C GLN A 179 4.33 -16.60 12.06
N GLY A 180 4.56 -17.43 11.04
CA GLY A 180 3.52 -18.37 10.64
C GLY A 180 3.72 -19.14 9.35
N LEU A 181 4.85 -19.84 9.18
CA LEU A 181 4.89 -21.03 8.33
C LEU A 181 5.71 -22.12 9.04
N PRO A 182 5.30 -23.42 9.10
CA PRO A 182 4.21 -24.06 8.35
C PRO A 182 3.23 -24.96 9.16
N GLN A 183 2.16 -25.31 8.42
CA GLN A 183 1.33 -26.53 8.44
C GLN A 183 0.19 -26.66 9.49
N GLU A 184 -1.04 -26.60 8.97
CA GLU A 184 -2.29 -27.24 9.45
C GLU A 184 -3.47 -26.38 9.87
N ARG A 185 -3.37 -25.04 9.91
CA ARG A 185 -4.58 -24.20 10.01
C ARG A 185 -4.49 -23.03 9.06
N TRP A 186 -5.33 -23.08 8.03
CA TRP A 186 -5.71 -21.91 7.27
C TRP A 186 -6.13 -20.79 8.22
N ILE A 187 -5.92 -19.55 7.79
CA ILE A 187 -6.29 -18.30 8.49
C ILE A 187 -7.71 -18.45 9.04
N MET A 188 -7.79 -18.81 10.34
CA MET A 188 -9.07 -18.95 11.02
C MET A 188 -9.50 -17.55 11.42
N ASN A 189 -10.49 -17.07 10.67
CA ASN A 189 -11.52 -16.13 11.11
C ASN A 189 -11.02 -15.07 12.09
N ASP A 190 -10.37 -14.05 11.55
CA ASP A 190 -10.12 -12.86 12.34
C ASP A 190 -11.46 -12.14 12.57
N GLN A 191 -12.07 -12.34 13.74
CA GLN A 191 -13.25 -11.59 14.18
C GLN A 191 -12.89 -10.14 14.56
N HIS A 192 -12.04 -9.48 13.78
CA HIS A 192 -11.78 -8.07 13.96
C HIS A 192 -12.81 -7.22 13.21
N HIS A 193 -13.19 -6.13 13.86
CA HIS A 193 -14.02 -5.00 13.42
C HIS A 193 -13.59 -4.33 12.08
N LEU A 194 -12.52 -4.83 11.46
CA LEU A 194 -11.92 -4.37 10.21
C LEU A 194 -12.72 -4.77 8.96
N CYS A 195 -13.66 -5.70 9.13
CA CYS A 195 -14.70 -5.98 8.16
C CYS A 195 -16.01 -5.35 8.69
N SER A 196 -16.23 -4.09 8.38
CA SER A 196 -17.48 -3.35 8.66
C SER A 196 -17.72 -2.31 7.59
N GLU A 197 -18.95 -1.82 7.47
CA GLU A 197 -19.33 -0.78 6.48
C GLU A 197 -18.46 0.48 6.61
N ARG A 198 -17.94 0.73 7.81
CA ARG A 198 -17.02 1.84 8.11
C ARG A 198 -15.65 1.72 7.43
N TRP A 199 -15.14 0.50 7.23
CA TRP A 199 -13.76 0.25 6.79
C TRP A 199 -13.64 -0.54 5.47
N CYS A 200 -14.77 -0.99 4.93
CA CYS A 200 -14.85 -1.70 3.67
C CYS A 200 -16.08 -1.22 2.88
N PRO A 201 -15.92 -0.41 1.83
CA PRO A 201 -17.03 0.09 1.00
C PRO A 201 -17.87 -1.02 0.35
N VAL A 202 -17.30 -2.23 0.27
CA VAL A 202 -17.93 -3.44 -0.28
C VAL A 202 -18.29 -4.45 0.82
N TRP A 203 -18.41 -4.00 2.07
CA TRP A 203 -18.73 -4.82 3.24
C TRP A 203 -19.96 -5.71 3.04
N SER A 204 -21.02 -5.17 2.45
CA SER A 204 -22.25 -5.91 2.13
C SER A 204 -22.03 -7.07 1.15
N LYS A 205 -20.98 -7.00 0.32
CA LYS A 205 -20.55 -8.08 -0.59
C LYS A 205 -19.54 -9.02 0.08
N CYS A 206 -18.67 -8.52 0.97
CA CYS A 206 -17.69 -9.33 1.73
C CYS A 206 -18.37 -10.36 2.67
N LYS A 207 -19.58 -10.10 3.20
CA LYS A 207 -20.32 -11.03 4.07
C LYS A 207 -21.10 -12.14 3.33
N GLY A 208 -20.70 -12.43 2.09
CA GLY A 208 -21.41 -13.39 1.26
C GLY A 208 -22.73 -12.81 0.79
N TYR A 209 -22.71 -12.18 -0.38
CA TYR A 209 -23.91 -12.15 -1.19
C TYR A 209 -24.28 -13.63 -1.45
N TYR A 210 -25.33 -14.13 -0.81
CA TYR A 210 -25.85 -15.45 -1.15
C TYR A 210 -26.32 -15.35 -2.60
N VAL A 211 -25.49 -15.80 -3.54
CA VAL A 211 -25.93 -16.08 -4.90
C VAL A 211 -26.80 -17.33 -4.78
N GLY A 212 -28.03 -17.13 -4.31
CA GLY A 212 -29.06 -18.15 -4.34
C GLY A 212 -29.26 -18.55 -5.79
N SER A 213 -29.25 -19.85 -6.04
CA SER A 213 -29.56 -20.44 -7.34
C SER A 213 -31.00 -20.11 -7.73
N GLN A 214 -31.24 -18.91 -8.26
CA GLN A 214 -32.36 -18.54 -9.12
C GLN A 214 -32.31 -17.05 -9.43
N GLN A 215 -31.79 -16.73 -10.61
CA GLN A 215 -32.48 -15.87 -11.57
C GLN A 215 -31.81 -16.06 -12.94
N LEU A 216 -31.94 -17.28 -13.46
CA LEU A 216 -32.15 -17.44 -14.89
C LEU A 216 -33.62 -17.11 -15.12
N HIS A 217 -33.89 -15.86 -15.46
CA HIS A 217 -35.03 -15.55 -16.33
C HIS A 217 -34.46 -14.73 -17.48
N ALA A 218 -33.96 -15.47 -18.47
CA ALA A 218 -34.20 -15.09 -19.85
C ALA A 218 -35.70 -15.34 -20.11
N GLU A 219 -36.40 -14.31 -20.56
CA GLU A 219 -37.61 -14.28 -21.41
C GLU A 219 -38.17 -12.85 -21.30
N GLU A 220 -37.94 -12.01 -22.30
CA GLU A 220 -38.77 -11.81 -23.52
C GLU A 220 -39.77 -10.65 -23.34
N ALA A 221 -39.42 -9.49 -23.92
CA ALA A 221 -40.24 -8.63 -24.78
C ALA A 221 -39.51 -7.29 -25.03
#